data_AF-A0A0M0K921-F1
#
_entry.id   AF-A0A0M0K921-F1
#
_cell.length_a   1.000
_cell.length_b   1.000
_cell.length_c   1.000
_cell.angle_alpha   90.00
_cell.angle_beta   90.00
_cell.angle_gamma   90.00
#
_symmetry.space_group_name_H-M   'P 1'
#
loop_
_entity.id
_entity.type
_entity.pdbx_description
1 polymer ?
#
loop_
_entity_poly.entity_id
_entity_poly.type
_entity_poly.pdbx_seq_one_letter_code
_entity_poly.pdbx_strand_id
1 'polypeptide(L)'
;MASNEDRKTPASRTMWTIVTQHPTTVHLNFRSEQHVHNGGSQSWLAAHGWRLDTTIESTVSSGVPNGPYSGPVFTKSFPAGRILLRGSDNWEGTYFVFLELHPPAPPAANHVR
;
A
#
# COMPACT_ATOMS: atom_id res chain seq x y z
N MET A 1 11.08 3.64 17.08
CA MET A 1 11.30 2.84 15.86
C MET A 1 11.72 3.80 14.76
N ALA A 2 12.88 3.59 14.14
CA ALA A 2 13.23 4.35 12.94
C ALA A 2 12.47 3.76 11.75
N SER A 3 12.05 4.59 10.78
CA SER A 3 11.30 4.16 9.58
C SER A 3 11.92 2.95 8.86
N ASN A 4 13.25 2.78 8.91
CA ASN A 4 13.93 1.64 8.30
C ASN A 4 13.78 0.30 9.05
N GLU A 5 13.26 0.28 10.28
CA GLU A 5 13.02 -0.96 11.02
C GLU A 5 11.66 -1.58 10.68
N ASP A 6 10.74 -0.80 10.12
CA ASP A 6 9.40 -1.28 9.73
C ASP A 6 9.47 -2.43 8.72
N ARG A 7 10.52 -2.45 7.89
CA ARG A 7 10.80 -3.54 6.94
C ARG A 7 10.89 -4.93 7.59
N LYS A 8 11.26 -4.99 8.88
CA LYS A 8 11.36 -6.23 9.68
C LYS A 8 10.05 -6.63 10.34
N THR A 9 8.98 -5.85 10.16
CA THR A 9 7.69 -6.19 10.76
C THR A 9 7.20 -7.51 10.17
N PRO A 10 6.89 -8.52 11.00
CA PRO A 10 6.38 -9.79 10.50
C PRO A 10 5.11 -9.60 9.66
N ALA A 11 4.97 -10.42 8.61
CA ALA A 11 3.80 -10.39 7.72
C ALA A 11 2.47 -10.67 8.45
N SER A 12 2.54 -11.33 9.61
CA SER A 12 1.40 -11.59 10.48
C SER A 12 1.04 -10.42 11.41
N ARG A 13 1.86 -9.37 11.50
CA ARG A 13 1.66 -8.23 12.40
C ARG A 13 1.29 -6.96 11.64
N THR A 14 0.55 -6.08 12.30
CA THR A 14 0.31 -4.73 11.80
C THR A 14 1.61 -3.94 11.89
N MET A 15 2.02 -3.37 10.75
CA MET A 15 3.16 -2.46 10.63
C MET A 15 2.68 -1.03 10.76
N TRP A 16 1.71 -0.63 9.94
CA TRP A 16 1.15 0.72 9.96
C TRP A 16 -0.36 0.71 10.17
N THR A 17 -0.83 1.77 10.82
CA THR A 17 -2.25 2.09 10.92
C THR A 17 -2.47 3.43 10.25
N ILE A 18 -3.38 3.48 9.28
CA ILE A 18 -3.81 4.71 8.62
C ILE A 18 -5.22 5.01 9.11
N VAL A 19 -5.49 6.27 9.41
CA VAL A 19 -6.83 6.74 9.77
C VAL A 19 -7.27 7.76 8.73
N THR A 20 -8.39 7.49 8.06
CA THR A 20 -8.95 8.36 7.02
C THR A 20 -10.36 8.79 7.39
N GLN A 21 -10.74 10.01 7.01
CA GLN A 21 -12.12 10.52 7.19
C GLN A 21 -13.01 10.25 5.97
N HIS A 22 -12.43 9.77 4.88
CA HIS A 22 -13.11 9.51 3.62
C HIS A 22 -12.88 8.06 3.18
N PRO A 23 -13.82 7.45 2.42
CA PRO A 23 -13.52 6.24 1.68
C PRO A 23 -12.21 6.42 0.91
N THR A 24 -11.36 5.40 0.90
CA THR A 24 -9.98 5.51 0.41
C THR A 24 -9.63 4.25 -0.35
N THR A 25 -9.06 4.41 -1.55
CA THR A 25 -8.36 3.33 -2.24
C THR A 25 -6.88 3.39 -1.86
N VAL A 26 -6.34 2.26 -1.44
CA VAL A 26 -4.94 2.11 -1.06
C VAL A 26 -4.23 1.31 -2.12
N HIS A 27 -3.07 1.80 -2.57
CA HIS A 27 -2.18 1.10 -3.48
C HIS A 27 -0.87 0.80 -2.77
N LEU A 28 -0.50 -0.47 -2.74
CA LEU A 28 0.74 -0.96 -2.17
C LEU A 28 1.69 -1.33 -3.30
N ASN A 29 2.75 -0.55 -3.45
CA ASN A 29 3.77 -0.83 -4.46
C ASN A 29 4.97 -1.50 -3.80
N PHE A 30 5.17 -2.77 -4.14
CA PHE A 30 6.30 -3.56 -3.66
C PHE A 30 7.53 -3.34 -4.52
N ARG A 31 8.70 -3.71 -3.97
CA ARG A 31 9.98 -3.60 -4.66
C ARG A 31 10.10 -4.48 -5.89
N SER A 32 9.63 -5.71 -5.76
CA SER A 32 9.75 -6.78 -6.74
C SER A 32 8.74 -7.88 -6.40
N GLU A 33 8.51 -8.81 -7.33
CA GLU A 33 7.72 -10.01 -7.03
C GLU A 33 8.36 -10.84 -5.91
N GLN A 34 9.70 -10.93 -5.91
CA GLN A 34 10.44 -11.64 -4.88
C GLN A 34 10.20 -11.06 -3.48
N HIS A 35 10.03 -9.73 -3.37
CA HIS A 35 9.69 -9.07 -2.10
C HIS A 35 8.38 -9.63 -1.54
N VAL A 36 7.36 -9.76 -2.40
CA VAL A 36 6.04 -10.26 -2.02
C VAL A 36 6.09 -11.71 -1.57
N HIS A 37 6.87 -12.55 -2.28
CA HIS A 37 6.99 -13.99 -2.00
C HIS A 37 7.84 -14.29 -0.76
N ASN A 38 9.07 -13.77 -0.68
CA ASN A 38 9.99 -14.06 0.42
C ASN A 38 9.52 -13.49 1.75
N GLY A 39 8.85 -12.34 1.69
CA GLY A 39 8.37 -11.62 2.86
C GLY A 39 7.05 -12.13 3.44
N GLY A 40 6.47 -13.20 2.89
CA GLY A 40 5.17 -13.73 3.32
C GLY A 40 3.99 -12.79 3.06
N SER A 41 4.19 -11.72 2.28
CA SER A 41 3.15 -10.73 2.03
C SER A 41 2.02 -11.28 1.17
N GLN A 42 2.35 -12.19 0.25
CA GLN A 42 1.39 -12.87 -0.61
C GLN A 42 0.21 -13.47 0.19
N SER A 43 0.48 -14.06 1.35
CA SER A 43 -0.54 -14.73 2.17
C SER A 43 -1.57 -13.75 2.70
N TRP A 44 -1.15 -12.62 3.29
CA TRP A 44 -2.12 -11.64 3.82
C TRP A 44 -2.74 -10.78 2.73
N LEU A 45 -2.04 -10.55 1.61
CA LEU A 45 -2.63 -9.88 0.44
C LEU A 45 -3.84 -10.67 -0.06
N ALA A 46 -3.66 -11.98 -0.29
CA ALA A 46 -4.74 -12.86 -0.70
C ALA A 46 -5.85 -12.97 0.36
N ALA A 47 -5.48 -13.26 1.61
CA ALA A 47 -6.45 -13.46 2.69
C ALA A 47 -7.28 -12.21 3.01
N HIS A 48 -6.74 -11.01 2.80
CA HIS A 48 -7.43 -9.75 3.08
C HIS A 48 -8.02 -9.09 1.82
N GLY A 49 -8.07 -9.79 0.67
CA GLY A 49 -8.75 -9.29 -0.53
C GLY A 49 -8.05 -8.13 -1.21
N TRP A 50 -6.71 -8.08 -1.16
CA TRP A 50 -5.93 -7.20 -2.02
C TRP A 50 -5.85 -7.80 -3.41
N ARG A 51 -5.99 -6.96 -4.44
CA ARG A 51 -5.94 -7.39 -5.83
C ARG A 51 -4.70 -6.83 -6.51
N LEU A 52 -3.99 -7.66 -7.27
CA LEU A 52 -2.94 -7.21 -8.17
C LEU A 52 -3.55 -6.26 -9.21
N ASP A 53 -2.98 -5.07 -9.33
CA ASP A 53 -3.43 -4.05 -10.27
C ASP A 53 -2.40 -3.90 -11.39
N THR A 54 -2.75 -4.40 -12.58
CA THR A 54 -1.89 -4.34 -13.77
C THR A 54 -2.07 -3.04 -14.55
N THR A 55 -2.94 -2.13 -14.09
CA THR A 55 -3.19 -0.84 -14.74
C THR A 55 -2.40 0.30 -14.12
N ILE A 56 -1.85 0.09 -12.92
CA ILE A 56 -1.02 1.07 -12.21
C ILE A 56 0.44 0.71 -12.40
N GLU A 57 1.23 1.66 -12.89
CA GLU A 57 2.68 1.50 -13.03
C GLU A 57 3.37 1.50 -11.66
N SER A 58 4.38 0.64 -11.51
CA SER A 58 5.25 0.66 -10.33
C SER A 58 6.03 1.96 -10.26
N THR A 59 6.39 2.40 -9.05
CA THR A 59 7.55 3.27 -8.93
C THR A 59 8.78 2.54 -9.46
N VAL A 60 9.54 3.21 -10.33
CA VAL A 60 10.76 2.66 -10.92
C VAL A 60 11.96 3.43 -10.40
N SER A 61 12.94 2.71 -9.84
CA SER A 61 14.25 3.29 -9.51
C SER A 61 15.34 2.32 -9.89
N SER A 62 16.56 2.83 -10.11
CA SER A 62 17.73 1.99 -10.35
C SER A 62 18.08 1.10 -9.14
N GLY A 63 17.61 1.48 -7.95
CA GLY A 63 17.72 0.74 -6.69
C GLY A 63 19.16 0.35 -6.31
N VAL A 64 20.15 1.11 -6.79
CA VAL A 64 21.56 0.95 -6.40
C VAL A 64 21.68 1.06 -4.88
N PRO A 65 22.40 0.12 -4.19
CA PRO A 65 23.21 -0.96 -4.75
C PRO A 65 22.47 -2.29 -4.99
N ASN A 66 21.22 -2.42 -4.56
CA ASN A 66 20.53 -3.71 -4.48
C ASN A 66 19.71 -4.07 -5.75
N GLY A 67 19.83 -3.28 -6.82
CA GLY A 67 19.16 -3.53 -8.10
C GLY A 67 17.78 -2.87 -8.21
N PRO A 68 17.16 -2.91 -9.40
CA PRO A 68 16.03 -2.05 -9.73
C PRO A 68 14.81 -2.29 -8.83
N TYR A 69 14.11 -1.21 -8.52
CA TYR A 69 12.78 -1.24 -7.92
C TYR A 69 11.78 -1.20 -9.07
N SER A 70 11.02 -2.27 -9.26
CA SER A 70 9.96 -2.38 -10.25
C SER A 70 9.13 -3.61 -9.89
N GLY A 71 8.17 -3.42 -8.99
CA GLY A 71 7.41 -4.51 -8.41
C GLY A 71 5.90 -4.32 -8.55
N PRO A 72 5.14 -5.35 -8.17
CA PRO A 72 3.70 -5.34 -8.33
C PRO A 72 3.05 -4.27 -7.47
N VAL A 73 1.92 -3.74 -7.96
CA VAL A 73 1.03 -2.86 -7.22
C VAL A 73 -0.22 -3.65 -6.81
N PHE A 74 -0.56 -3.64 -5.53
CA PHE A 74 -1.79 -4.22 -5.01
C PHE A 74 -2.74 -3.13 -4.55
N THR A 75 -3.99 -3.20 -5.00
CA THR A 75 -5.02 -2.21 -4.73
C THR A 75 -6.12 -2.79 -3.85
N LYS A 76 -6.63 -1.99 -2.91
CA LYS A 76 -7.85 -2.29 -2.15
C LYS A 76 -8.56 -1.01 -1.70
N SER A 77 -9.88 -1.00 -1.81
CA SER A 77 -10.73 0.08 -1.29
C SER A 77 -11.20 -0.20 0.13
N PHE A 78 -11.29 0.86 0.93
CA PHE A 78 -11.72 0.85 2.31
C PHE A 78 -12.77 1.95 2.56
N PRO A 79 -13.74 1.72 3.46
CA PRO A 79 -14.55 2.80 3.98
C PRO A 79 -13.68 3.78 4.79
N ALA A 80 -14.25 4.95 5.11
CA ALA A 80 -13.63 5.85 6.07
C ALA A 80 -13.39 5.12 7.41
N GLY A 81 -12.27 5.43 8.06
CA GLY A 81 -11.91 4.88 9.36
C GLY A 81 -10.49 4.34 9.38
N ARG A 82 -10.31 3.22 10.10
CA ARG A 82 -9.00 2.67 10.43
C ARG A 82 -8.60 1.56 9.46
N ILE A 83 -7.47 1.74 8.78
CA ILE A 83 -6.88 0.79 7.83
C ILE A 83 -5.62 0.21 8.46
N LEU A 84 -5.54 -1.13 8.50
CA LEU A 84 -4.39 -1.86 9.04
C LEU A 84 -3.54 -2.42 7.91
N LEU A 85 -2.28 -2.01 7.85
CA LEU A 85 -1.32 -2.50 6.87
C LEU A 85 -0.35 -3.47 7.54
N ARG A 86 -0.22 -4.68 6.97
CA ARG A 86 0.59 -5.76 7.53
C ARG A 86 2.05 -5.64 7.12
N GLY A 87 2.95 -6.16 7.94
CA GLY A 87 4.38 -6.16 7.61
C GLY A 87 4.71 -6.89 6.31
N SER A 88 5.92 -6.64 5.80
CA SER A 88 6.46 -7.37 4.66
C SER A 88 7.61 -8.30 5.01
N ASP A 89 8.05 -8.34 6.27
CA ASP A 89 9.14 -9.20 6.77
C ASP A 89 10.31 -9.36 5.80
N ASN A 90 10.78 -8.24 5.27
CA ASN A 90 11.78 -8.25 4.20
C ASN A 90 12.93 -7.28 4.51
N TRP A 91 14.14 -7.81 4.47
CA TRP A 91 15.34 -7.05 4.78
C TRP A 91 15.73 -6.07 3.66
N GLU A 92 15.12 -6.20 2.49
CA GLU A 92 15.37 -5.36 1.32
C GLU A 92 14.55 -4.07 1.27
N GLY A 93 13.73 -3.84 2.29
CA GLY A 93 12.88 -2.65 2.42
C GLY A 93 11.43 -3.01 2.69
N THR A 94 10.59 -1.98 2.79
CA THR A 94 9.13 -2.13 2.85
C THR A 94 8.51 -1.69 1.52
N TYR A 95 7.19 -1.78 1.41
CA TYR A 95 6.42 -1.30 0.27
C TYR A 95 6.01 0.16 0.44
N PHE A 96 5.80 0.87 -0.67
CA PHE A 96 5.20 2.19 -0.66
C PHE A 96 3.68 2.10 -0.54
N VAL A 97 3.08 3.14 0.05
CA VAL A 97 1.64 3.26 0.23
C VAL A 97 1.18 4.55 -0.43
N PHE A 98 0.37 4.44 -1.46
CA PHE A 98 -0.31 5.57 -2.09
C PHE A 98 -1.79 5.53 -1.73
N LEU A 99 -2.36 6.69 -1.39
CA LEU A 99 -3.74 6.83 -0.97
C LEU A 99 -4.49 7.69 -1.97
N GLU A 100 -5.56 7.14 -2.53
CA GLU A 100 -6.55 7.88 -3.30
C GLU A 100 -7.77 8.12 -2.41
N LEU A 101 -7.97 9.39 -2.03
CA LEU A 101 -9.10 9.79 -1.17
C LEU A 101 -10.34 10.04 -2.03
N HIS A 102 -11.49 9.53 -1.58
CA HIS A 102 -12.79 9.72 -2.22
C HIS A 102 -13.69 10.59 -1.34
N PRO A 103 -13.42 11.91 -1.23
CA PRO A 103 -14.28 12.80 -0.46
C PRO A 103 -15.67 12.91 -1.11
N PRO A 104 -16.72 13.22 -0.33
CA PRO A 104 -18.02 13.52 -0.91
C PRO A 104 -17.91 14.70 -1.89
N ALA A 105 -18.73 14.67 -2.95
CA ALA A 105 -18.79 15.78 -3.89
C ALA A 105 -19.12 17.09 -3.15
N PRO A 106 -18.53 18.23 -3.56
CA PRO A 106 -18.92 19.52 -3.01
C PRO A 106 -20.43 19.74 -3.18
N PRO A 107 -21.10 20.43 -2.24
CA PRO A 107 -22.50 20.80 -2.44
C PRO A 107 -22.64 21.60 -3.74
N ALA A 108 -23.68 21.29 -4.51
CA ALA A 108 -23.96 22.00 -5.75
C ALA A 108 -24.08 23.51 -5.45
N ALA A 109 -23.41 24.33 -6.25
CA ALA A 109 -23.51 25.78 -6.11
C ALA A 109 -24.97 26.19 -6.34
N ASN A 110 -25.63 26.67 -5.30
CA ASN A 110 -26.94 27.31 -5.44
C ASN A 110 -26.73 28.59 -6.26
N HIS A 111 -27.02 28.52 -7.56
CA HIS A 111 -27.21 29.72 -8.36
C HIS A 111 -28.48 30.41 -7.84
N VAL A 112 -28.29 31.37 -6.94
CA VAL A 112 -29.32 32.37 -6.63
C VAL A 112 -29.55 33.14 -7.93
N ARG A 113 -30.77 33.01 -8.46
CA ARG A 113 -31.25 33.80 -9.61
C ARG A 113 -31.58 35.21 -9.17
#